data_AF-A0A3B1CGF8-F1
#
_entry.id   AF-A0A3B1CGF8-F1
#
_cell.length_a   1.000
_cell.length_b   1.000
_cell.length_c   1.000
_cell.angle_alpha   90.00
_cell.angle_beta   90.00
_cell.angle_gamma   90.00
#
_symmetry.space_group_name_H-M   'P 1'
#
loop_
_entity.id
_entity.type
_entity.pdbx_description
1 polymer ?
#
loop_
_entity_poly.entity_id
_entity_poly.type
_entity_poly.pdbx_seq_one_letter_code
_entity_poly.pdbx_strand_id
1 'polypeptide(L)'
;MPTKSQLARVHIAKRDLQLSDSMYRSFLNLCFGKRSAKDLSPPEVEALLTHFKGLGWGQEDARPPLASPAQLYKIEAMWMQGSG
;
A
#
# COMPACT_ATOMS: atom_id res chain seq x y z
N MET A 1 -7.71 18.46 -11.54
CA MET A 1 -8.10 17.06 -11.84
C MET A 1 -6.91 16.16 -11.56
N PRO A 2 -7.10 14.89 -11.16
CA PRO A 2 -6.00 13.98 -10.86
C PRO A 2 -5.28 13.55 -12.11
N THR A 3 -4.02 13.15 -11.96
CA THR A 3 -3.27 12.54 -13.05
C THR A 3 -3.74 11.10 -13.30
N LYS A 4 -3.42 10.55 -14.48
CA LYS A 4 -3.69 9.13 -14.79
C LYS A 4 -2.99 8.19 -13.80
N SER A 5 -1.78 8.53 -13.35
CA SER A 5 -1.04 7.75 -12.36
C SER A 5 -1.72 7.75 -10.98
N GLN A 6 -2.28 8.89 -10.58
CA GLN A 6 -3.06 9.00 -9.34
C GLN A 6 -4.33 8.16 -9.38
N LEU A 7 -5.09 8.22 -10.48
CA LEU A 7 -6.27 7.37 -10.64
C LEU A 7 -5.91 5.88 -10.64
N ALA A 8 -4.82 5.50 -11.30
CA ALA A 8 -4.34 4.12 -11.29
C ALA A 8 -4.03 3.63 -9.87
N ARG A 9 -3.34 4.43 -9.05
CA ARG A 9 -3.04 4.10 -7.64
C ARG A 9 -4.32 3.89 -6.83
N VAL A 10 -5.33 4.74 -6.99
CA VAL A 10 -6.62 4.60 -6.30
C VAL A 10 -7.33 3.30 -6.70
N HIS A 11 -7.31 2.94 -7.98
CA HIS A 11 -7.92 1.68 -8.45
C HIS A 11 -7.17 0.44 -7.96
N ILE A 12 -5.83 0.49 -7.90
CA ILE A 12 -5.01 -0.56 -7.30
C ILE A 12 -5.38 -0.70 -5.82
N ALA A 13 -5.41 0.40 -5.06
CA ALA A 13 -5.76 0.39 -3.65
C ALA A 13 -7.16 -0.17 -3.38
N LYS A 14 -8.16 0.24 -4.18
CA LYS A 14 -9.52 -0.30 -4.09
C LYS A 14 -9.52 -1.83 -4.24
N ARG A 15 -8.77 -2.36 -5.22
CA ARG A 15 -8.68 -3.80 -5.49
C ARG A 15 -7.95 -4.53 -4.37
N ASP A 16 -6.81 -4.01 -3.92
CA ASP A 16 -5.98 -4.64 -2.90
C ASP A 16 -6.71 -4.69 -1.55
N LEU A 17 -7.47 -3.64 -1.21
CA LEU A 17 -8.35 -3.60 -0.04
C LEU A 17 -9.69 -4.32 -0.23
N GLN A 18 -9.94 -4.90 -1.42
CA GLN A 18 -11.16 -5.64 -1.74
C GLN A 18 -12.45 -4.83 -1.48
N LEU A 19 -12.39 -3.51 -1.70
CA LEU A 19 -13.53 -2.63 -1.50
C LEU A 19 -14.56 -2.84 -2.62
N SER A 20 -15.80 -3.11 -2.24
CA SER A 20 -16.92 -3.12 -3.17
C SER A 20 -17.16 -1.73 -3.77
N ASP A 21 -17.78 -1.67 -4.94
CA ASP A 21 -18.09 -0.38 -5.60
C ASP A 21 -18.99 0.53 -4.75
N SER A 22 -19.93 -0.05 -4.00
CA SER A 22 -20.79 0.72 -3.09
C SER A 22 -19.99 1.31 -1.93
N MET A 23 -19.12 0.51 -1.31
CA MET A 23 -18.31 0.95 -0.17
C MET A 23 -17.28 2.00 -0.58
N TYR A 24 -16.63 1.80 -1.73
CA TYR A 24 -15.73 2.77 -2.34
C TYR A 24 -16.42 4.12 -2.63
N ARG A 25 -17.63 4.10 -3.21
CA ARG A 25 -18.41 5.33 -3.46
C ARG A 25 -18.85 6.02 -2.18
N SER A 26 -19.25 5.27 -1.16
CA SER A 26 -19.56 5.82 0.16
C SER A 26 -18.34 6.48 0.79
N PHE A 27 -17.15 5.89 0.64
CA PHE A 27 -15.90 6.46 1.13
C PHE A 27 -15.58 7.82 0.48
N LEU A 28 -15.71 7.89 -0.85
CA LEU A 28 -15.52 9.13 -1.59
C LEU A 28 -16.53 10.21 -1.18
N ASN A 29 -17.79 9.82 -0.95
CA ASN A 29 -18.83 10.76 -0.54
C ASN A 29 -18.63 11.23 0.91
N LEU A 30 -18.24 10.34 1.82
CA LEU A 30 -18.03 10.67 3.23
C LEU A 30 -16.80 11.55 3.45
N CYS A 31 -15.67 11.23 2.79
CA CYS A 31 -14.43 11.96 2.98
C CYS A 31 -14.39 13.27 2.17
N PHE A 32 -14.99 13.31 0.99
CA PHE A 32 -14.82 14.41 0.04
C PHE A 32 -16.12 14.96 -0.55
N GLY A 33 -17.28 14.36 -0.27
CA GLY A 33 -18.56 14.75 -0.87
C GLY A 33 -18.67 14.42 -2.37
N LYS A 34 -17.81 13.53 -2.89
CA LYS A 34 -17.69 13.24 -4.33
C LYS A 34 -18.11 11.82 -4.66
N ARG A 35 -18.58 11.61 -5.88
CA ARG A 35 -19.04 10.29 -6.37
C ARG A 35 -18.00 9.56 -7.21
N SER A 36 -16.96 10.26 -7.65
CA SER A 36 -15.91 9.72 -8.53
C SER A 36 -14.54 10.24 -8.13
N ALA A 37 -13.53 9.37 -8.24
CA ALA A 37 -12.15 9.80 -8.05
C ALA A 37 -11.66 10.79 -9.11
N LYS A 38 -12.31 10.85 -10.28
CA LYS A 38 -11.99 11.85 -11.32
C LYS A 38 -12.30 13.28 -10.87
N ASP A 39 -13.24 13.44 -9.94
CA ASP A 39 -13.66 14.74 -9.43
C ASP A 39 -12.73 15.23 -8.31
N LEU A 40 -11.81 14.39 -7.82
CA LEU A 40 -10.85 14.75 -6.79
C LEU A 40 -9.79 15.72 -7.34
N SER A 41 -9.26 16.56 -6.47
CA SER A 41 -8.04 17.31 -6.71
C SER A 41 -6.81 16.44 -6.38
N PRO A 42 -5.63 16.73 -6.95
CA PRO A 42 -4.41 16.00 -6.61
C PRO A 42 -4.13 15.87 -5.09
N PRO A 43 -4.32 16.89 -4.23
CA PRO A 43 -4.12 16.72 -2.79
C PRO A 43 -5.20 15.84 -2.14
N GLU A 44 -6.45 15.89 -2.61
CA GLU A 44 -7.51 15.00 -2.10
C GLU A 44 -7.23 13.53 -2.45
N VAL A 45 -6.60 13.25 -3.60
CA VAL A 45 -6.20 11.88 -3.95
C VAL A 45 -5.12 11.37 -3.00
N GLU A 46 -4.10 12.16 -2.69
CA GLU A 46 -3.08 11.73 -1.72
C GLU A 46 -3.67 11.56 -0.31
N ALA A 47 -4.64 12.39 0.09
CA ALA A 47 -5.40 12.18 1.32
C ALA A 47 -6.19 10.86 1.30
N LEU A 48 -6.90 10.55 0.22
CA LEU A 48 -7.61 9.27 0.05
C LEU A 48 -6.65 8.07 0.16
N LEU A 49 -5.50 8.14 -0.51
CA LEU A 49 -4.49 7.08 -0.44
C LEU A 49 -3.89 6.94 0.96
N THR A 50 -3.80 8.03 1.73
CA THR A 50 -3.38 8.00 3.13
C THR A 50 -4.41 7.28 4.01
N HIS A 51 -5.72 7.50 3.78
CA HIS A 51 -6.76 6.73 4.46
C HIS A 51 -6.67 5.24 4.11
N PHE A 52 -6.43 4.90 2.84
CA PHE A 52 -6.23 3.51 2.42
C PHE A 52 -5.01 2.86 3.08
N LYS A 53 -3.90 3.59 3.25
CA LYS A 53 -2.75 3.11 4.03
C LYS A 53 -3.12 2.80 5.48
N GLY A 54 -3.95 3.64 6.10
CA GLY A 54 -4.49 3.38 7.44
C GLY A 54 -5.38 2.15 7.54
N LEU A 55 -5.99 1.72 6.42
CA LEU A 55 -6.75 0.47 6.30
C LEU A 55 -5.86 -0.75 5.98
N GLY A 56 -4.53 -0.59 5.96
CA GLY A 56 -3.57 -1.66 5.67
C GLY A 56 -3.09 -1.71 4.22
N TRP A 57 -3.48 -0.76 3.36
CA TRP A 57 -2.99 -0.77 1.97
C TRP A 57 -1.50 -0.42 1.89
N GLY A 58 -0.70 -1.31 1.29
CA GLY A 58 0.74 -1.11 1.15
C GLY A 58 1.52 -1.22 2.47
N GLN A 59 0.86 -1.66 3.55
CA GLN A 59 1.57 -2.23 4.68
C GLN A 59 1.89 -3.67 4.30
N GLU A 60 3.12 -3.93 3.87
CA GLU A 60 3.64 -5.28 4.01
C GLU A 60 3.65 -5.55 5.51
N ASP A 61 2.96 -6.60 5.95
CA ASP A 61 3.19 -7.14 7.29
C ASP A 61 4.70 -7.13 7.45
N ALA A 62 5.21 -6.34 8.40
CA ALA A 62 6.63 -6.33 8.70
C ALA A 62 6.94 -7.70 9.27
N ARG A 63 7.07 -8.70 8.38
CA ARG A 63 7.42 -10.05 8.77
C ARG A 63 8.80 -9.88 9.34
N PRO A 64 8.99 -10.16 10.64
CA PRO A 64 10.32 -10.11 11.20
C PRO A 64 11.22 -10.99 10.30
N PRO A 65 12.44 -10.53 10.00
CA PRO A 65 13.34 -11.31 9.15
C PRO A 65 13.43 -12.74 9.69
N LEU A 66 13.33 -13.72 8.79
CA LEU A 66 13.21 -15.15 9.12
C LEU A 66 14.40 -15.66 9.95
N ALA A 67 15.52 -14.94 9.89
CA ALA A 67 16.74 -15.18 10.65
C ALA A 67 17.11 -13.92 11.45
N SER A 68 17.46 -14.12 12.71
CA SER A 68 18.10 -13.07 13.52
C SER A 68 19.47 -12.68 12.94
N PRO A 69 20.01 -11.49 13.26
CA PRO A 69 21.34 -11.07 12.83
C PRO A 69 22.44 -12.09 13.15
N ALA A 70 22.35 -12.80 14.28
CA ALA A 70 23.28 -13.85 14.65
C ALA A 70 23.19 -15.10 13.75
N GLN A 71 21.98 -15.44 13.29
CA GLN A 71 21.78 -16.54 12.34
C GLN A 71 22.27 -16.17 10.94
N LEU A 72 22.10 -14.92 10.52
CA LEU A 72 22.67 -14.39 9.27
C LEU A 72 24.20 -14.46 9.29
N TYR A 73 24.84 -14.01 10.37
CA TYR A 73 26.30 -14.10 10.54
C TYR A 73 26.81 -15.53 10.46
N LYS A 74 26.06 -16.50 11.02
CA LYS A 74 26.41 -17.92 10.92
C LYS A 74 26.30 -18.45 9.50
N ILE A 75 25.29 -18.04 8.74
CA ILE A 75 25.15 -18.39 7.31
C ILE A 75 26.31 -17.81 6.49
N GLU A 76 26.65 -16.53 6.71
CA GLU A 76 27.77 -15.86 6.03
C GLU A 76 29.12 -16.52 6.36
N ALA A 77 29.36 -16.87 7.63
CA ALA A 77 30.57 -17.58 8.05
C ALA A 77 30.69 -18.95 7.38
N MET A 78 29.58 -19.69 7.23
CA MET A 78 29.57 -20.97 6.52
C MET A 78 29.93 -20.82 5.04
N TRP A 79 29.47 -19.74 4.38
CA TRP A 79 29.82 -19.47 2.98
C TRP A 79 31.29 -19.03 2.79
N MET A 80 31.84 -18.25 3.73
CA MET A 80 33.26 -17.90 3.70
C MET A 80 34.18 -19.10 3.97
N GLN A 81 33.71 -20.09 4.73
CA GLN A 81 34.51 -21.26 5.11
C GLN A 81 34.51 -22.37 4.05
N GLY A 82 33.54 -22.40 3.13
CA GLY A 82 33.39 -23.42 2.08
C GLY A 82 33.93 -23.05 0.69
N SER A 83 34.64 -21.93 0.54
CA SER A 83 35.30 -21.54 -0.71
C SER A 83 36.75 -22.00 -0.71
N GLY A 84 36.98 -23.31 -0.87
CA GLY A 84 38.30 -23.93 -0.94
C GLY A 84 38.25 -25.24 -1.72
#